data_AF-A0A1Y1V3W4-F1
#
_entry.id   AF-A0A1Y1V3W4-F1
#
_cell.length_a   1.000
_cell.length_b   1.000
_cell.length_c   1.000
_cell.angle_alpha   90.00
_cell.angle_beta   90.00
_cell.angle_gamma   90.00
#
_symmetry.space_group_name_H-M   'P 1'
#
loop_
_entity.id
_entity.type
_entity.pdbx_description
1 polymer ?
#
loop_
_entity_poly.entity_id
_entity_poly.type
_entity_poly.pdbx_seq_one_letter_code
_entity_poly.pdbx_strand_id
1 'polypeptide(L)'
;DNESCSIVTKKYEKCIASFNTVDFDSMCNNYATAMCQELFNNPRKILKDCDKEFVEETSKVFVEMSNTLKYTCARDEYGEYCPLSIIIQRTQREQFTSSSDASKNLSDIFDGLKSSCSSNNCLKISITYLESIKSMASKSNNVSEDDINDINSL
;
A
#
# COMPACT_ATOMS: atom_id res chain seq x y z
N ASP A 1 18.88 -9.81 24.70
CA ASP A 1 18.42 -10.62 23.55
C ASP A 1 17.34 -11.60 23.97
N ASN A 2 16.14 -11.42 23.41
CA ASN A 2 15.00 -12.29 23.68
C ASN A 2 14.91 -13.34 22.58
N GLU A 3 15.29 -14.58 22.88
CA GLU A 3 15.34 -15.69 21.91
C GLU A 3 14.00 -15.90 21.20
N SER A 4 12.88 -15.75 21.92
CA SER A 4 11.53 -15.81 21.36
C SER A 4 11.27 -14.74 20.31
N CYS A 5 11.73 -13.51 20.55
CA CYS A 5 11.62 -12.42 19.59
C CYS A 5 12.46 -12.73 18.33
N SER A 6 13.67 -13.27 18.48
CA SER A 6 14.52 -13.64 17.35
C SER A 6 13.92 -14.75 16.49
N ILE A 7 13.28 -15.75 17.12
CA ILE A 7 12.58 -16.83 16.41
C ILE A 7 11.40 -16.26 15.60
N VAL A 8 10.60 -15.39 16.22
CA VAL A 8 9.47 -14.74 15.55
C VAL A 8 9.94 -13.88 14.37
N THR A 9 10.96 -13.04 14.55
CA THR A 9 11.42 -12.17 13.46
C THR A 9 12.01 -12.96 12.30
N LYS A 10 12.75 -14.04 12.56
CA LYS A 10 13.23 -14.97 11.52
C LYS A 10 12.10 -15.64 10.75
N LYS A 11 11.01 -16.04 11.42
CA LYS A 11 9.84 -16.64 10.75
C LYS A 11 9.26 -15.69 9.68
N TYR A 12 9.27 -14.39 9.93
CA TYR A 12 8.72 -13.38 9.03
C TYR A 12 9.78 -12.64 8.20
N GLU A 13 11.04 -13.06 8.22
CA GLU A 13 12.15 -12.37 7.56
C GLU A 13 11.88 -12.08 6.07
N LYS A 14 11.30 -13.05 5.35
CA LYS A 14 10.93 -12.86 3.94
C LYS A 14 9.88 -11.79 3.72
N CYS A 15 8.93 -11.65 4.65
CA CYS A 15 7.95 -10.58 4.59
C CYS A 15 8.67 -9.24 4.69
N ILE A 16 9.62 -9.10 5.62
CA ILE A 16 10.35 -7.85 5.86
C ILE A 16 11.31 -7.53 4.70
N ALA A 17 12.07 -8.52 4.23
CA ALA A 17 13.09 -8.36 3.22
C ALA A 17 12.53 -7.99 1.84
N SER A 18 11.32 -8.47 1.51
CA SER A 18 10.72 -8.23 0.19
C SER A 18 10.38 -6.76 -0.09
N PHE A 19 10.30 -5.91 0.94
CA PHE A 19 9.99 -4.49 0.80
C PHE A 19 11.11 -3.64 0.24
N ASN A 20 12.36 -4.06 0.45
CA ASN A 20 13.52 -3.34 -0.07
C ASN A 20 13.84 -3.74 -1.52
N THR A 21 12.97 -4.52 -2.17
CA THR A 21 13.19 -4.99 -3.54
C THR A 21 12.49 -4.06 -4.53
N VAL A 22 13.16 -3.79 -5.65
CA VAL A 22 12.57 -3.04 -6.79
C VAL A 22 11.64 -3.94 -7.63
N ASP A 23 11.61 -5.23 -7.31
CA ASP A 23 10.76 -6.23 -7.95
C ASP A 23 9.38 -6.26 -7.28
N PHE A 24 8.48 -5.47 -7.85
CA PHE A 24 7.09 -5.38 -7.40
C PHE A 24 6.36 -6.73 -7.43
N ASP A 25 6.66 -7.62 -8.38
CA ASP A 25 6.02 -8.93 -8.45
C ASP A 25 6.42 -9.80 -7.27
N SER A 26 7.72 -9.88 -6.99
CA SER A 26 8.22 -10.60 -5.82
C SER A 26 7.66 -10.01 -4.52
N MET A 27 7.65 -8.68 -4.39
CA MET A 27 7.08 -8.00 -3.23
C MET A 27 5.60 -8.33 -3.03
N CYS A 28 4.80 -8.20 -4.09
CA CYS A 28 3.37 -8.43 -4.02
C CYS A 28 3.01 -9.90 -3.81
N ASN A 29 3.75 -10.83 -4.40
CA ASN A 29 3.59 -12.26 -4.17
C ASN A 29 3.90 -12.64 -2.72
N ASN A 30 4.95 -12.07 -2.13
CA ASN A 30 5.27 -12.28 -0.71
C ASN A 30 4.19 -11.68 0.20
N TYR A 31 3.75 -10.44 -0.07
CA TYR A 31 2.68 -9.77 0.67
C TYR A 31 1.37 -10.56 0.66
N ALA A 32 1.02 -11.17 -0.47
CA ALA A 32 -0.21 -11.95 -0.61
C ALA A 32 -0.22 -13.26 0.19
N THR A 33 0.93 -13.71 0.70
CA THR A 33 0.97 -14.95 1.51
C THR A 33 0.23 -14.77 2.83
N ALA A 34 -0.45 -15.82 3.29
CA ALA A 34 -1.17 -15.82 4.56
C ALA A 34 -0.25 -15.44 5.74
N MET A 35 1.02 -15.86 5.68
CA MET A 35 2.03 -15.52 6.68
C MET A 35 2.29 -14.01 6.72
N CYS A 36 2.57 -13.36 5.58
CA CYS A 36 2.81 -11.93 5.59
C CYS A 36 1.55 -11.14 5.95
N GLN A 37 0.36 -11.57 5.47
CA GLN A 37 -0.91 -10.99 5.89
C GLN A 37 -1.13 -11.07 7.41
N GLU A 38 -0.71 -12.15 8.07
CA GLU A 38 -0.81 -12.28 9.52
C GLU A 38 0.02 -11.20 10.24
N LEU A 39 1.26 -10.98 9.78
CA LEU A 39 2.14 -9.94 10.30
C LEU A 39 1.58 -8.54 10.05
N PHE A 40 1.17 -8.24 8.81
CA PHE A 40 0.74 -6.89 8.42
C PHE A 40 -0.58 -6.47 9.05
N ASN A 41 -1.49 -7.42 9.27
CA ASN A 41 -2.77 -7.13 9.89
C ASN A 41 -2.67 -7.03 11.42
N ASN A 42 -1.73 -7.72 12.06
CA ASN A 42 -1.62 -7.78 13.52
C ASN A 42 -0.17 -7.80 14.03
N PRO A 43 0.66 -6.81 13.69
CA PRO A 43 2.10 -6.84 14.00
C PRO A 43 2.37 -6.91 15.51
N ARG A 44 1.57 -6.21 16.33
CA ARG A 44 1.68 -6.26 17.80
C ARG A 44 1.45 -7.64 18.39
N LYS A 45 0.50 -8.40 17.80
CA LYS A 45 0.20 -9.76 18.27
C LYS A 45 1.34 -10.71 17.93
N ILE A 46 1.92 -10.55 16.74
CA ILE A 46 3.03 -11.37 16.25
C ILE A 46 4.31 -11.08 17.03
N LEU A 47 4.62 -9.81 17.24
CA LEU A 47 5.84 -9.36 17.90
C LEU A 47 5.70 -9.24 19.42
N LYS A 48 4.63 -9.76 20.03
CA LYS A 48 4.30 -9.54 21.46
C LYS A 48 5.42 -9.93 22.43
N ASP A 49 6.32 -10.83 22.01
CA ASP A 49 7.44 -11.33 22.81
C ASP A 49 8.72 -10.50 22.59
N CYS A 50 8.69 -9.47 21.75
CA CYS A 50 9.77 -8.51 21.57
C CYS A 50 9.72 -7.38 22.60
N ASP A 51 10.77 -6.57 22.63
CA ASP A 51 10.79 -5.35 23.43
C ASP A 51 9.62 -4.42 23.06
N LYS A 52 9.01 -3.78 24.07
CA LYS A 52 7.80 -2.98 23.88
C LYS A 52 8.02 -1.80 22.94
N GLU A 53 9.14 -1.09 23.06
CA GLU A 53 9.47 0.06 22.22
C GLU A 53 9.63 -0.40 20.76
N PHE A 54 10.37 -1.49 20.57
CA PHE A 54 10.52 -2.14 19.26
C PHE A 54 9.17 -2.53 18.64
N VAL A 55 8.27 -3.14 19.43
CA VAL A 55 6.93 -3.52 18.97
C VAL A 55 6.12 -2.30 18.54
N GLU A 56 6.15 -1.23 19.32
CA GLU A 56 5.36 -0.02 19.04
C GLU A 56 5.83 0.67 17.76
N GLU A 57 7.13 0.85 17.57
CA GLU A 57 7.71 1.46 16.37
C GLU A 57 7.49 0.59 15.14
N THR A 58 7.87 -0.68 15.22
CA THR A 58 7.78 -1.63 14.10
C THR A 58 6.33 -1.84 13.67
N SER A 59 5.38 -1.85 14.61
CA SER A 59 3.96 -1.99 14.30
C SER A 59 3.42 -0.80 13.52
N LYS A 60 3.87 0.43 13.79
CA LYS A 60 3.47 1.62 13.01
C LYS A 60 3.94 1.49 11.58
N VAL A 61 5.22 1.13 11.41
CA VAL A 61 5.85 0.92 10.11
C VAL A 61 5.11 -0.16 9.31
N PHE A 62 4.80 -1.32 9.91
CA PHE A 62 4.06 -2.36 9.21
C PHE A 62 2.62 -1.97 8.85
N VAL A 63 1.92 -1.20 9.70
CA VAL A 63 0.58 -0.71 9.36
C VAL A 63 0.63 0.24 8.17
N GLU A 64 1.57 1.18 8.15
CA GLU A 64 1.78 2.10 7.03
C GLU A 64 2.13 1.35 5.74
N MET A 65 3.07 0.40 5.83
CA MET A 65 3.46 -0.45 4.70
C MET A 65 2.30 -1.29 4.17
N SER A 66 1.50 -1.88 5.07
CA SER A 66 0.32 -2.66 4.69
C SER A 66 -0.68 -1.80 3.91
N ASN A 67 -0.90 -0.57 4.36
CA ASN A 67 -1.78 0.37 3.68
C ASN A 67 -1.27 0.69 2.26
N THR A 68 0.02 0.93 2.09
CA THR A 68 0.61 1.14 0.75
C THR A 68 0.47 -0.10 -0.12
N LEU A 69 0.89 -1.27 0.37
CA LEU A 69 0.88 -2.50 -0.41
C LEU A 69 -0.51 -2.97 -0.80
N LYS A 70 -1.52 -2.72 0.05
CA LYS A 70 -2.92 -3.01 -0.29
C LYS A 70 -3.32 -2.40 -1.63
N TYR A 71 -2.81 -1.21 -1.95
CA TYR A 71 -3.08 -0.54 -3.22
C TYR A 71 -2.04 -0.91 -4.30
N THR A 72 -0.76 -0.96 -3.96
CA THR A 72 0.34 -1.29 -4.90
C THR A 72 0.24 -2.72 -5.44
N CYS A 73 -0.32 -3.65 -4.67
CA CYS A 73 -0.37 -5.09 -4.98
C CYS A 73 -1.79 -5.60 -5.27
N ALA A 74 -2.76 -4.72 -5.46
CA ALA A 74 -4.12 -5.13 -5.78
C ALA A 74 -4.15 -5.81 -7.15
N ARG A 75 -4.84 -6.95 -7.20
CA ARG A 75 -5.07 -7.73 -8.41
C ARG A 75 -6.57 -7.90 -8.65
N ASP A 76 -6.97 -8.04 -9.89
CA ASP A 76 -8.33 -8.36 -10.28
C ASP A 76 -8.69 -9.83 -9.95
N GLU A 77 -9.88 -10.25 -10.36
CA GLU A 77 -10.39 -11.60 -10.18
C GLU A 77 -9.63 -12.67 -10.99
N TYR A 78 -8.83 -12.25 -11.98
CA TYR A 78 -8.03 -13.13 -12.85
C TYR A 78 -6.56 -13.18 -12.43
N GLY A 79 -6.17 -12.37 -11.44
CA GLY A 79 -4.81 -12.29 -10.92
C GLY A 79 -3.93 -11.25 -11.61
N GLU A 80 -4.48 -10.42 -12.50
CA GLU A 80 -3.77 -9.31 -13.14
C GLU A 80 -3.77 -8.09 -12.23
N TYR A 81 -2.74 -7.23 -12.30
CA TYR A 81 -2.72 -6.03 -11.46
C TYR A 81 -3.84 -5.07 -11.82
N CYS A 82 -4.43 -4.47 -10.78
CA CYS A 82 -5.37 -3.39 -10.97
C CYS A 82 -4.68 -2.18 -11.64
N PRO A 83 -5.38 -1.42 -12.50
CA PRO A 83 -4.82 -0.23 -13.13
C PRO A 83 -4.21 0.76 -12.12
N LEU A 84 -4.88 0.98 -10.99
CA LEU A 84 -4.35 1.82 -9.90
C LEU A 84 -3.01 1.31 -9.36
N SER A 85 -2.85 0.00 -9.21
CA SER A 85 -1.60 -0.61 -8.77
C SER A 85 -0.47 -0.32 -9.74
N ILE A 86 -0.72 -0.45 -11.05
CA ILE A 86 0.26 -0.15 -12.10
C ILE A 86 0.73 1.30 -12.02
N ILE A 87 -0.21 2.24 -11.81
CA ILE A 87 0.11 3.66 -11.67
C ILE A 87 0.96 3.93 -10.43
N ILE A 88 0.58 3.39 -9.27
CA ILE A 88 1.34 3.55 -8.03
C ILE A 88 2.76 2.98 -8.19
N GLN A 89 2.90 1.79 -8.78
CA GLN A 89 4.19 1.17 -9.04
C GLN A 89 5.06 2.04 -9.95
N ARG A 90 4.47 2.64 -10.98
CA ARG A 90 5.17 3.56 -11.89
C ARG A 90 5.64 4.82 -11.17
N THR A 91 4.77 5.49 -10.41
CA THR A 91 5.13 6.68 -9.64
C THR A 91 6.24 6.38 -8.63
N GLN A 92 6.19 5.22 -7.95
CA GLN A 92 7.23 4.81 -7.03
C GLN A 92 8.57 4.57 -7.74
N ARG A 93 8.59 3.92 -8.92
CA ARG A 93 9.82 3.77 -9.73
C ARG A 93 10.38 5.11 -10.16
N GLU A 94 9.54 6.04 -10.59
CA GLU A 94 9.95 7.34 -11.11
C GLU A 94 10.54 8.26 -10.02
N GLN A 95 10.02 8.21 -8.78
CA GLN A 95 10.57 8.91 -7.61
C GLN A 95 12.02 8.50 -7.28
N PHE A 96 12.43 7.27 -7.60
CA PHE A 96 13.83 6.84 -7.45
C PHE A 96 14.75 7.33 -8.57
N THR A 97 14.21 7.83 -9.69
CA THR A 97 15.01 8.09 -10.91
C THR A 97 15.20 9.55 -11.29
N SER A 98 14.29 10.49 -10.97
CA SER A 98 14.53 11.95 -11.01
C SER A 98 13.23 12.74 -10.77
N SER A 99 13.39 13.95 -10.23
CA SER A 99 12.39 14.99 -10.00
C SER A 99 11.53 15.33 -11.23
N SER A 100 10.20 15.18 -11.17
CA SER A 100 9.24 16.04 -11.90
C SER A 100 7.76 15.76 -11.62
N ASP A 101 7.00 16.84 -11.47
CA ASP A 101 5.57 17.05 -11.73
C ASP A 101 4.53 16.10 -11.10
N ALA A 102 4.08 16.47 -9.89
CA ALA A 102 2.92 15.88 -9.22
C ALA A 102 1.61 15.96 -10.04
N SER A 103 1.49 16.89 -10.99
CA SER A 103 0.26 17.13 -11.78
C SER A 103 -0.01 16.08 -12.86
N LYS A 104 1.00 15.39 -13.39
CA LYS A 104 0.81 14.29 -14.35
C LYS A 104 0.28 13.01 -13.69
N ASN A 105 0.51 12.84 -12.40
CA ASN A 105 0.10 11.62 -11.68
C ASN A 105 -1.42 11.56 -11.43
N LEU A 106 -2.11 12.71 -11.31
CA LEU A 106 -3.55 12.72 -11.00
C LEU A 106 -4.42 12.29 -12.18
N SER A 107 -4.14 12.76 -13.41
CA SER A 107 -4.90 12.34 -14.59
C SER A 107 -4.76 10.84 -14.86
N ASP A 108 -3.54 10.31 -14.70
CA ASP A 108 -3.26 8.89 -14.87
C ASP A 108 -4.03 8.06 -13.82
N ILE A 109 -4.11 8.53 -12.57
CA ILE A 109 -4.96 7.93 -11.53
C ILE A 109 -6.43 7.89 -12.00
N PHE A 110 -6.99 9.01 -12.47
CA PHE A 110 -8.39 9.05 -12.94
C PHE A 110 -8.68 8.14 -14.14
N ASP A 111 -7.74 7.99 -15.08
CA ASP A 111 -7.90 7.07 -16.20
C ASP A 111 -7.74 5.59 -15.77
N GLY A 112 -6.86 5.31 -14.80
CA GLY A 112 -6.78 4.02 -14.13
C GLY A 112 -8.06 3.66 -13.36
N LEU A 113 -8.71 4.66 -12.75
CA LEU A 113 -9.98 4.47 -12.06
C LEU A 113 -11.09 4.07 -13.03
N LYS A 114 -11.20 4.74 -14.19
CA LYS A 114 -12.21 4.40 -15.21
C LYS A 114 -12.04 2.98 -15.77
N SER A 115 -10.81 2.54 -15.98
CA SER A 115 -10.53 1.18 -16.46
C SER A 115 -10.77 0.10 -15.40
N SER A 116 -10.70 0.47 -14.11
CA SER A 116 -10.99 -0.43 -12.98
C SER A 116 -12.47 -0.83 -12.88
N CYS A 117 -13.39 -0.15 -13.57
CA CYS A 117 -14.83 -0.44 -13.56
C CYS A 117 -15.21 -1.84 -14.10
N SER A 118 -14.26 -2.53 -14.74
CA SER A 118 -14.45 -3.90 -15.26
C SER A 118 -14.19 -5.00 -14.22
N SER A 119 -13.56 -4.67 -13.09
CA SER A 119 -13.25 -5.59 -11.98
C SER A 119 -13.86 -5.08 -10.68
N ASN A 120 -14.60 -5.93 -9.97
CA ASN A 120 -15.22 -5.55 -8.71
C ASN A 120 -14.16 -5.28 -7.64
N ASN A 121 -13.11 -6.10 -7.60
CA ASN A 121 -12.02 -5.91 -6.66
C ASN A 121 -11.23 -4.63 -6.96
N CYS A 122 -10.87 -4.39 -8.23
CA CYS A 122 -10.16 -3.17 -8.59
C CYS A 122 -11.01 -1.92 -8.35
N LEU A 123 -12.30 -1.95 -8.66
CA LEU A 123 -13.22 -0.85 -8.33
C LEU A 123 -13.25 -0.56 -6.82
N LYS A 124 -13.43 -1.60 -5.99
CA LYS A 124 -13.47 -1.45 -4.53
C LYS A 124 -12.17 -0.86 -3.97
N ILE A 125 -11.03 -1.37 -4.41
CA ILE A 125 -9.71 -0.88 -3.98
C ILE A 125 -9.52 0.57 -4.40
N SER A 126 -9.88 0.89 -5.65
CA SER A 126 -9.84 2.23 -6.22
C SER A 126 -10.67 3.25 -5.43
N ILE A 127 -11.92 2.91 -5.09
CA ILE A 127 -12.78 3.77 -4.24
C ILE A 127 -12.17 3.95 -2.86
N THR A 128 -11.70 2.86 -2.24
CA THR A 128 -11.06 2.92 -0.91
C THR A 128 -9.83 3.84 -0.92
N TYR A 129 -9.04 3.80 -2.00
CA TYR A 129 -7.87 4.66 -2.16
C TYR A 129 -8.27 6.14 -2.26
N LEU A 130 -9.29 6.47 -3.07
CA LEU A 130 -9.81 7.84 -3.18
C LEU A 130 -10.35 8.37 -1.84
N GLU A 131 -11.10 7.55 -1.11
CA GLU A 131 -11.57 7.91 0.23
C GLU A 131 -10.41 8.18 1.18
N SER A 132 -9.34 7.39 1.08
CA SER A 132 -8.14 7.60 1.89
C SER A 132 -7.45 8.94 1.55
N ILE A 133 -7.32 9.28 0.25
CA ILE A 133 -6.78 10.58 -0.19
C ILE A 133 -7.69 11.71 0.30
N LYS A 134 -9.00 11.60 0.11
CA LYS A 134 -9.98 12.61 0.56
C LYS A 134 -9.89 12.86 2.06
N SER A 135 -9.69 11.81 2.85
CA SER A 135 -9.52 11.92 4.31
C SER A 135 -8.19 12.57 4.74
N MET A 136 -7.16 12.51 3.89
CA MET A 136 -5.88 13.18 4.10
C MET A 136 -5.93 14.63 3.62
N ALA A 137 -6.59 14.87 2.48
CA ALA A 137 -6.86 16.18 1.91
C ALA A 137 -7.70 17.05 2.84
N SER A 138 -8.77 16.52 3.44
CA SER A 138 -9.58 17.27 4.41
C SER A 138 -8.87 17.59 5.73
N LYS A 139 -7.74 16.92 6.00
CA LYS A 139 -6.86 17.21 7.14
C LYS A 139 -5.71 18.16 6.78
N SER A 140 -5.50 18.42 5.49
CA SER A 140 -4.45 19.28 4.95
C SER A 140 -5.08 20.50 4.33
N ASN A 141 -4.85 21.70 4.87
CA ASN A 141 -5.41 22.97 4.36
C ASN A 141 -4.98 23.35 2.92
N ASN A 142 -4.45 22.42 2.11
CA ASN A 142 -3.79 22.67 0.82
C ASN A 142 -4.39 21.90 -0.38
N VAL A 143 -5.49 21.15 -0.22
CA VAL A 143 -6.17 20.52 -1.36
C VAL A 143 -7.38 21.36 -1.74
N SER A 144 -7.45 21.80 -3.01
CA SER A 144 -8.51 22.69 -3.45
C SER A 144 -9.86 21.99 -3.42
N GLU A 145 -10.90 22.74 -3.08
CA GLU A 145 -12.28 22.25 -2.97
C GLU A 145 -12.83 21.78 -4.34
N ASP A 146 -12.24 22.27 -5.44
CA ASP A 146 -12.57 21.90 -6.81
C ASP A 146 -12.14 20.44 -7.13
N ASP A 147 -10.95 20.02 -6.69
CA ASP A 147 -10.45 18.64 -6.88
C ASP A 147 -11.32 17.60 -6.15
N ILE A 148 -11.94 17.98 -5.03
CA ILE A 148 -12.83 17.13 -4.23
C ILE A 148 -14.21 17.01 -4.89
N ASN A 149 -14.68 18.07 -5.56
CA ASN A 149 -15.99 18.10 -6.20
C ASN A 149 -16.04 17.25 -7.47
N ASP A 150 -14.95 17.21 -8.24
CA ASP A 150 -14.85 16.34 -9.42
C ASP A 150 -14.97 14.85 -9.05
N ILE A 151 -14.41 14.44 -7.90
CA ILE A 151 -14.52 13.07 -7.38
C ILE A 151 -15.97 12.71 -6.99
N ASN A 152 -16.74 13.65 -6.44
CA ASN A 152 -18.12 13.38 -6.00
C ASN A 152 -19.14 13.37 -7.17
N SER A 153 -18.69 13.70 -8.39
CA SER A 153 -19.54 13.76 -9.58
C SER A 153 -19.48 12.51 -10.47
N LEU A 154 -18.65 11.54 -10.11
CA LEU A 154 -18.58 10.18 -10.68
C LEU A 154 -19.60 9.26 -10.00
#